data_AF-R7I0N0-F1
#
_entry.id   AF-R7I0N0-F1
#
_cell.length_a   1.000
_cell.length_b   1.000
_cell.length_c   1.000
_cell.angle_alpha   90.00
_cell.angle_beta   90.00
_cell.angle_gamma   90.00
#
_symmetry.space_group_name_H-M   'P 1'
#
loop_
_entity.id
_entity.type
_entity.pdbx_description
1 polymer ?
#
loop_
_entity_poly.entity_id
_entity_poly.type
_entity_poly.pdbx_seq_one_letter_code
_entity_poly.pdbx_strand_id
1 'polypeptide(L)'
;MKVNRINQISGGGQFQGVTQRVPQITINTAQDLQNQYQYFRYAKFYEALDDKIYPQNKFIRKDNFAFLERIPQYLKKVFVDGYKALTDFPNISKVSDKINSEFVGNALFAQNFDVKVLMAGYDPVCSIGLKHALPGSDIDKAYIILGRKQNSYRPDDELIASYKGTLWDTVDQRILSLNNENTFPEVYTIDKMFHTLDVLDSLTHKVGLDKDIEYFKQKRLYDINPVTAGEFNIKFAQMNDQSEISKVYAKNFAYFIESVRDGKIAYTVDNDIVNVIHDRLNKSPFAWMSNVTQMGAHERQINTGMKDIKQKLRAREHLVDEFNMWNEDVQFDLVKDLVKSVSKDQGLQFDKYFRNDDDIAERYDRLNIQLV
;
A
#
# COMPACT_ATOMS: atom_id res chain seq x y z
N MET A 1 0.18 11.96 21.68
CA MET A 1 -0.16 13.39 21.47
C MET A 1 -1.07 13.47 20.26
N LYS A 2 -2.11 14.31 20.27
CA LYS A 2 -3.13 14.41 19.20
C LYS A 2 -2.47 14.46 17.83
N VAL A 3 -2.86 13.55 16.93
CA VAL A 3 -2.56 13.62 15.50
C VAL A 3 -2.98 15.02 15.05
N ASN A 4 -2.03 15.82 14.57
CA ASN A 4 -2.35 17.13 14.03
C ASN A 4 -3.37 16.91 12.92
N ARG A 5 -4.55 17.50 13.13
CA ARG A 5 -5.69 17.48 12.21
C ARG A 5 -5.16 17.75 10.81
N ILE A 6 -5.51 16.87 9.87
CA ILE A 6 -5.58 17.25 8.46
C ILE A 6 -6.40 18.55 8.45
N ASN A 7 -5.77 19.64 8.02
CA ASN A 7 -6.39 20.95 7.99
C ASN A 7 -7.74 20.83 7.29
N GLN A 8 -8.79 21.31 7.98
CA GLN A 8 -10.14 21.41 7.44
C GLN A 8 -10.11 22.37 6.25
N ILE A 9 -9.91 21.85 5.04
CA ILE A 9 -10.21 22.58 3.82
C ILE A 9 -11.71 22.38 3.58
N SER A 10 -12.48 23.36 4.05
CA SER A 10 -13.91 23.47 3.82
C SER A 10 -14.17 23.73 2.34
N GLY A 11 -14.65 22.70 1.62
CA GLY A 11 -15.13 22.82 0.25
C GLY A 11 -15.23 21.48 -0.46
N GLY A 12 -16.37 20.79 -0.31
CA GLY A 12 -16.72 19.59 -1.10
C GLY A 12 -16.32 18.24 -0.47
N GLY A 13 -17.21 17.67 0.35
CA GLY A 13 -17.46 16.22 0.44
C GLY A 13 -16.31 15.21 0.59
N GLN A 14 -15.13 15.56 1.10
CA GLN A 14 -14.04 14.59 1.28
C GLN A 14 -14.35 13.57 2.39
N PHE A 15 -14.10 12.28 2.11
CA PHE A 15 -14.28 11.18 3.06
C PHE A 15 -13.44 11.39 4.32
N GLN A 16 -14.08 11.37 5.50
CA GLN A 16 -13.46 11.73 6.78
C GLN A 16 -12.82 10.53 7.52
N GLY A 17 -12.63 9.40 6.85
CA GLY A 17 -12.16 8.16 7.50
C GLY A 17 -13.26 7.41 8.29
N VAL A 18 -14.54 7.79 8.16
CA VAL A 18 -15.66 7.12 8.85
C VAL A 18 -16.42 6.24 7.86
N THR A 19 -16.38 4.92 8.08
CA THR A 19 -17.08 3.95 7.22
C THR A 19 -18.60 4.19 7.22
N GLN A 20 -19.21 4.11 6.04
CA GLN A 20 -20.66 4.21 5.86
C GLN A 20 -21.30 2.82 5.79
N ARG A 21 -22.55 2.71 6.26
CA ARG A 21 -23.34 1.48 6.16
C ARG A 21 -23.81 1.27 4.73
N VAL A 22 -23.66 0.06 4.24
CA VAL A 22 -24.24 -0.38 2.97
C VAL A 22 -25.69 -0.80 3.19
N PRO A 23 -26.66 -0.33 2.36
CA PRO A 23 -28.00 -0.88 2.37
C PRO A 23 -27.97 -2.39 2.15
N GLN A 24 -28.55 -3.14 3.08
CA GLN A 24 -28.57 -4.60 3.03
C GLN A 24 -29.84 -5.06 2.31
N ILE A 25 -29.69 -5.79 1.20
CA ILE A 25 -30.81 -6.39 0.48
C ILE A 25 -30.83 -7.91 0.65
N THR A 26 -32.00 -8.51 0.46
CA THR A 26 -32.12 -9.97 0.34
C THR A 26 -31.55 -10.39 -1.02
N ILE A 27 -30.65 -11.36 -1.02
CA ILE A 27 -29.97 -11.82 -2.24
C ILE A 27 -30.71 -13.05 -2.79
N ASN A 28 -31.54 -12.84 -3.80
CA ASN A 28 -32.29 -13.92 -4.46
C ASN A 28 -31.84 -14.15 -5.90
N THR A 29 -31.14 -13.20 -6.50
CA THR A 29 -30.71 -13.26 -7.90
C THR A 29 -29.24 -12.87 -8.05
N ALA A 30 -28.66 -13.21 -9.20
CA ALA A 30 -27.33 -12.74 -9.59
C ALA A 30 -27.25 -11.20 -9.62
N GLN A 31 -28.34 -10.53 -10.02
CA GLN A 31 -28.39 -9.06 -10.05
C GLN A 31 -28.37 -8.47 -8.64
N ASP A 32 -29.09 -9.06 -7.68
CA ASP A 32 -29.06 -8.61 -6.28
C ASP A 32 -27.64 -8.71 -5.72
N LEU A 33 -26.98 -9.84 -5.98
CA LEU A 33 -25.61 -10.07 -5.56
C LEU A 33 -24.64 -9.04 -6.16
N GLN A 34 -24.75 -8.77 -7.47
CA GLN A 34 -23.95 -7.76 -8.15
C GLN A 34 -24.18 -6.36 -7.56
N ASN A 35 -25.44 -5.99 -7.36
CA ASN A 35 -25.82 -4.69 -6.80
C ASN A 35 -25.28 -4.52 -5.37
N GLN A 36 -25.41 -5.56 -4.53
CA GLN A 36 -24.87 -5.56 -3.18
C GLN A 36 -23.34 -5.43 -3.20
N TYR A 37 -22.66 -6.17 -4.08
CA TYR A 37 -21.19 -6.13 -4.16
C TYR A 37 -20.65 -4.82 -4.76
N GLN A 38 -21.42 -4.13 -5.60
CA GLN A 38 -21.00 -2.89 -6.26
C GLN A 38 -20.74 -1.73 -5.27
N TYR A 39 -21.39 -1.71 -4.11
CA TYR A 39 -21.11 -0.70 -3.08
C TYR A 39 -19.65 -0.72 -2.64
N PHE A 40 -19.04 -1.91 -2.60
CA PHE A 40 -17.67 -2.11 -2.16
C PHE A 40 -16.62 -1.64 -3.16
N ARG A 41 -17.02 -1.17 -4.34
CA ARG A 41 -16.14 -0.39 -5.22
C ARG A 41 -15.60 0.85 -4.49
N TYR A 42 -16.42 1.50 -3.67
CA TYR A 42 -16.10 2.78 -3.08
C TYR A 42 -15.50 2.64 -1.69
N ALA A 43 -14.40 3.35 -1.43
CA ALA A 43 -13.67 3.28 -0.18
C ALA A 43 -14.50 3.64 1.06
N LYS A 44 -15.48 4.55 0.92
CA LYS A 44 -16.39 4.89 2.02
C LYS A 44 -17.20 3.72 2.60
N PHE A 45 -17.37 2.62 1.85
CA PHE A 45 -18.08 1.42 2.28
C PHE A 45 -17.15 0.23 2.58
N TYR A 46 -15.91 0.28 2.07
CA TYR A 46 -14.95 -0.84 2.08
C TYR A 46 -13.87 -0.65 3.15
N GLU A 47 -13.04 0.38 3.04
CA GLU A 47 -11.80 0.52 3.81
C GLU A 47 -11.71 1.85 4.55
N ALA A 48 -11.75 1.76 5.89
CA ALA A 48 -11.33 2.82 6.80
C ALA A 48 -10.75 2.16 8.06
N LEU A 49 -9.53 1.66 7.95
CA LEU A 49 -8.83 0.89 8.99
C LEU A 49 -8.35 1.74 10.17
N ASP A 50 -8.96 2.90 10.41
CA ASP A 50 -8.68 3.78 11.54
C ASP A 50 -9.35 3.32 12.85
N ASP A 51 -9.45 2.02 13.11
CA ASP A 51 -10.22 1.48 14.25
C ASP A 51 -9.78 2.06 15.61
N LYS A 52 -8.51 2.50 15.71
CA LYS A 52 -7.97 3.19 16.90
C LYS A 52 -8.53 4.61 17.08
N ILE A 53 -8.84 5.29 15.98
CA ILE A 53 -9.38 6.66 15.95
C ILE A 53 -10.92 6.62 15.94
N TYR A 54 -11.49 5.69 15.16
CA TYR A 54 -12.92 5.48 14.96
C TYR A 54 -13.31 4.01 15.23
N PRO A 55 -13.46 3.61 16.51
CA PRO A 55 -13.76 2.22 16.89
C PRO A 55 -15.03 1.64 16.24
N GLN A 56 -15.99 2.49 15.88
CA GLN A 56 -17.22 2.10 15.19
C GLN A 56 -16.97 1.52 13.78
N ASN A 57 -15.88 1.89 13.12
CA ASN A 57 -15.62 1.46 11.74
C ASN A 57 -15.53 -0.06 11.63
N LYS A 58 -14.90 -0.74 12.59
CA LYS A 58 -14.81 -2.20 12.63
C LYS A 58 -16.19 -2.87 12.60
N PHE A 59 -17.11 -2.37 13.42
CA PHE A 59 -18.47 -2.92 13.50
C PHE A 59 -19.25 -2.66 12.20
N ILE A 60 -19.16 -1.45 11.65
CA ILE A 60 -19.82 -1.10 10.39
C ILE A 60 -19.29 -1.95 9.24
N ARG A 61 -17.97 -2.18 9.14
CA ARG A 61 -17.39 -3.07 8.12
C ARG A 61 -17.92 -4.49 8.27
N LYS A 62 -17.91 -5.04 9.50
CA LYS A 62 -18.46 -6.37 9.75
C LYS A 62 -19.91 -6.49 9.29
N ASP A 63 -20.75 -5.51 9.61
CA ASP A 63 -22.14 -5.48 9.19
C ASP A 63 -22.28 -5.36 7.66
N ASN A 64 -21.44 -4.53 7.02
CA ASN A 64 -21.43 -4.37 5.57
C ASN A 64 -21.17 -5.71 4.87
N PHE A 65 -20.15 -6.47 5.30
CA PHE A 65 -19.77 -7.75 4.69
C PHE A 65 -20.64 -8.93 5.11
N ALA A 66 -21.56 -8.78 6.06
CA ALA A 66 -22.44 -9.86 6.53
C ALA A 66 -23.40 -10.40 5.44
N PHE A 67 -23.53 -9.73 4.29
CA PHE A 67 -24.23 -10.29 3.14
C PHE A 67 -23.57 -11.57 2.59
N LEU A 68 -22.25 -11.69 2.72
CA LEU A 68 -21.50 -12.85 2.21
C LEU A 68 -21.94 -14.15 2.88
N GLU A 69 -22.28 -14.10 4.17
CA GLU A 69 -22.78 -15.26 4.91
C GLU A 69 -24.23 -15.64 4.55
N ARG A 70 -24.92 -14.76 3.82
CA ARG A 70 -26.33 -14.92 3.42
C ARG A 70 -26.50 -15.26 1.94
N ILE A 71 -25.40 -15.43 1.20
CA ILE A 71 -25.44 -15.81 -0.21
C ILE A 71 -26.01 -17.25 -0.31
N PRO A 72 -27.14 -17.47 -0.99
CA PRO A 72 -27.69 -18.80 -1.19
C PRO A 72 -26.74 -19.71 -1.96
N GLN A 73 -26.84 -21.02 -1.72
CA GLN A 73 -25.96 -22.03 -2.34
C GLN A 73 -25.87 -21.90 -3.87
N TYR A 74 -27.01 -21.71 -4.54
CA TYR A 74 -27.09 -21.60 -5.99
C TYR A 74 -26.45 -20.32 -6.57
N LEU A 75 -26.10 -19.33 -5.74
CA LEU A 75 -25.42 -18.09 -6.14
C LEU A 75 -23.94 -18.05 -5.76
N LYS A 76 -23.43 -19.02 -4.97
CA LYS A 76 -22.01 -19.04 -4.57
C LYS A 76 -21.08 -19.09 -5.78
N LYS A 77 -21.38 -19.94 -6.76
CA LYS A 77 -20.63 -20.01 -8.03
C LYS A 77 -20.65 -18.69 -8.78
N VAL A 78 -21.81 -18.03 -8.85
CA VAL A 78 -21.96 -16.72 -9.50
C VAL A 78 -21.08 -15.67 -8.81
N PHE A 79 -21.00 -15.69 -7.48
CA PHE A 79 -20.11 -14.80 -6.74
C PHE A 79 -18.64 -15.06 -7.07
N VAL A 80 -18.23 -16.33 -7.05
CA VAL A 80 -16.85 -16.74 -7.38
C VAL A 80 -16.50 -16.33 -8.80
N ASP A 81 -17.35 -16.62 -9.78
CA ASP A 81 -17.09 -16.29 -11.19
C ASP A 81 -17.07 -14.77 -11.42
N GLY A 82 -17.92 -14.01 -10.72
CA GLY A 82 -17.87 -12.55 -10.70
C GLY A 82 -16.57 -12.00 -10.12
N TYR A 83 -16.08 -12.59 -9.02
CA TYR A 83 -14.79 -12.23 -8.44
C TYR A 83 -13.62 -12.55 -9.38
N LYS A 84 -13.62 -13.71 -10.02
CA LYS A 84 -12.63 -14.09 -11.04
C LYS A 84 -12.62 -13.10 -12.21
N ALA A 85 -13.79 -12.74 -12.73
CA ALA A 85 -13.90 -11.77 -13.82
C ALA A 85 -13.41 -10.36 -13.42
N LEU A 86 -13.56 -9.99 -12.15
CA LEU A 86 -13.13 -8.71 -11.63
C LEU A 86 -11.61 -8.65 -11.38
N THR A 87 -11.02 -9.73 -10.90
CA THR A 87 -9.65 -9.76 -10.35
C THR A 87 -8.66 -10.61 -11.16
N ASP A 88 -9.13 -11.41 -12.11
CA ASP A 88 -8.37 -12.45 -12.83
C ASP A 88 -7.84 -13.61 -11.97
N PHE A 89 -8.26 -13.69 -10.70
CA PHE A 89 -7.99 -14.84 -9.83
C PHE A 89 -8.54 -16.15 -10.45
N PRO A 90 -7.89 -17.33 -10.29
CA PRO A 90 -6.70 -17.61 -9.49
C PRO A 90 -5.36 -17.36 -10.19
N ASN A 91 -5.32 -16.83 -11.42
CA ASN A 91 -4.06 -16.64 -12.12
C ASN A 91 -3.30 -15.44 -11.52
N ILE A 92 -2.35 -15.71 -10.62
CA ILE A 92 -1.60 -14.68 -9.88
C ILE A 92 -0.88 -13.68 -10.79
N SER A 93 -0.35 -14.14 -11.94
CA SER A 93 0.28 -13.21 -12.91
C SER A 93 -0.75 -12.22 -13.45
N LYS A 94 -1.92 -12.71 -13.87
CA LYS A 94 -2.99 -11.84 -14.38
C LYS A 94 -3.58 -10.95 -13.30
N VAL A 95 -3.72 -11.46 -12.07
CA VAL A 95 -4.11 -10.67 -10.89
C VAL A 95 -3.15 -9.49 -10.71
N SER A 96 -1.84 -9.74 -10.78
CA SER A 96 -0.82 -8.68 -10.65
C SER A 96 -0.93 -7.66 -11.78
N ASP A 97 -1.09 -8.10 -13.03
CA ASP A 97 -1.30 -7.22 -14.18
C ASP A 97 -2.58 -6.37 -14.04
N LYS A 98 -3.65 -6.97 -13.53
CA LYS A 98 -4.94 -6.33 -13.28
C LYS A 98 -4.83 -5.24 -12.22
N ILE A 99 -4.16 -5.53 -11.10
CA ILE A 99 -3.84 -4.58 -10.04
C ILE A 99 -3.02 -3.42 -10.59
N ASN A 100 -1.94 -3.71 -11.32
CA ASN A 100 -1.09 -2.68 -11.89
C ASN A 100 -1.88 -1.75 -12.83
N SER A 101 -2.70 -2.34 -13.69
CA SER A 101 -3.56 -1.60 -14.62
C SER A 101 -4.58 -0.73 -13.88
N GLU A 102 -5.22 -1.26 -12.83
CA GLU A 102 -6.18 -0.51 -12.02
C GLU A 102 -5.48 0.62 -11.25
N PHE A 103 -4.29 0.39 -10.69
CA PHE A 103 -3.54 1.40 -9.94
C PHE A 103 -3.11 2.55 -10.84
N VAL A 104 -2.47 2.24 -11.97
CA VAL A 104 -2.04 3.25 -12.95
C VAL A 104 -3.24 3.97 -13.54
N GLY A 105 -4.31 3.25 -13.91
CA GLY A 105 -5.52 3.85 -14.44
C GLY A 105 -6.14 4.87 -13.49
N ASN A 106 -6.26 4.52 -12.21
CA ASN A 106 -6.80 5.42 -11.18
C ASN A 106 -5.85 6.61 -10.89
N ALA A 107 -4.54 6.38 -10.82
CA ALA A 107 -3.57 7.46 -10.65
C ALA A 107 -3.70 8.50 -11.79
N LEU A 108 -3.77 8.04 -13.04
CA LEU A 108 -3.93 8.94 -14.18
C LEU A 108 -5.30 9.62 -14.20
N PHE A 109 -6.36 8.92 -13.81
CA PHE A 109 -7.70 9.49 -13.74
C PHE A 109 -7.83 10.60 -12.68
N ALA A 110 -7.09 10.49 -11.58
CA ALA A 110 -7.10 11.48 -10.50
C ALA A 110 -6.38 12.80 -10.83
N GLN A 111 -5.74 12.90 -12.01
CA GLN A 111 -5.19 14.16 -12.49
C GLN A 111 -6.26 15.25 -12.59
N ASN A 112 -5.88 16.50 -12.36
CA ASN A 112 -6.80 17.63 -12.38
C ASN A 112 -6.17 18.84 -13.10
N PHE A 113 -6.80 20.01 -13.02
CA PHE A 113 -6.31 21.22 -13.69
C PHE A 113 -4.91 21.65 -13.22
N ASP A 114 -4.55 21.34 -11.97
CA ASP A 114 -3.34 21.84 -11.32
C ASP A 114 -2.14 20.89 -11.47
N VAL A 115 -2.38 19.58 -11.51
CA VAL A 115 -1.32 18.56 -11.50
C VAL A 115 -1.45 17.53 -12.62
N LYS A 116 -0.30 16.96 -13.00
CA LYS A 116 -0.19 15.72 -13.78
C LYS A 116 0.62 14.68 -13.00
N VAL A 117 0.36 13.40 -13.23
CA VAL A 117 1.21 12.33 -12.70
C VAL A 117 2.46 12.26 -13.56
N LEU A 118 3.63 12.31 -12.92
CA LEU A 118 4.93 12.12 -13.55
C LEU A 118 5.41 10.68 -13.40
N MET A 119 5.18 10.09 -12.22
CA MET A 119 5.62 8.74 -11.90
C MET A 119 4.68 8.12 -10.86
N ALA A 120 4.46 6.82 -10.95
CA ALA A 120 3.75 6.06 -9.93
C ALA A 120 4.35 4.66 -9.80
N GLY A 121 4.28 4.09 -8.60
CA GLY A 121 4.81 2.77 -8.34
C GLY A 121 4.40 2.23 -6.99
N TYR A 122 4.70 0.96 -6.75
CA TYR A 122 4.42 0.23 -5.52
C TYR A 122 5.26 -1.04 -5.48
N ASP A 123 5.34 -1.68 -4.32
CA ASP A 123 6.05 -2.94 -4.14
C ASP A 123 5.13 -4.14 -4.46
N PRO A 124 5.30 -4.85 -5.60
CA PRO A 124 4.41 -5.95 -5.97
C PRO A 124 4.74 -7.25 -5.24
N VAL A 125 5.86 -7.31 -4.50
CA VAL A 125 6.43 -8.55 -3.95
C VAL A 125 6.25 -8.61 -2.44
N CYS A 126 6.52 -7.53 -1.71
CA CYS A 126 6.43 -7.53 -0.25
C CYS A 126 5.02 -7.12 0.21
N SER A 127 4.08 -8.06 0.08
CA SER A 127 2.81 -8.05 0.81
C SER A 127 3.07 -8.28 2.30
N ILE A 128 3.38 -7.21 3.02
CA ILE A 128 3.47 -7.17 4.50
C ILE A 128 2.10 -6.76 5.06
N GLY A 129 1.32 -6.00 4.30
CA GLY A 129 0.00 -5.52 4.67
C GLY A 129 -1.12 -6.54 4.44
N LEU A 130 -1.88 -6.86 5.48
CA LEU A 130 -3.00 -7.82 5.50
C LEU A 130 -2.60 -9.27 5.17
N LYS A 131 -2.76 -10.13 6.19
CA LYS A 131 -2.44 -11.55 6.11
C LYS A 131 -3.11 -12.22 4.89
N HIS A 132 -4.31 -11.81 4.50
CA HIS A 132 -5.14 -12.47 3.48
C HIS A 132 -5.33 -11.68 2.17
N ALA A 133 -4.35 -10.86 1.75
CA ALA A 133 -4.37 -10.18 0.45
C ALA A 133 -3.78 -11.07 -0.67
N LEU A 134 -4.23 -10.86 -1.91
CA LEU A 134 -3.53 -11.36 -3.10
C LEU A 134 -2.21 -10.59 -3.30
N PRO A 135 -1.17 -11.18 -3.92
CA PRO A 135 0.08 -10.45 -4.22
C PRO A 135 -0.18 -9.10 -4.91
N GLY A 136 0.28 -8.01 -4.30
CA GLY A 136 0.18 -6.65 -4.82
C GLY A 136 -1.22 -6.03 -4.70
N SER A 137 -2.23 -6.77 -4.23
CA SER A 137 -3.58 -6.21 -4.03
C SER A 137 -3.63 -5.29 -2.82
N ASP A 138 -2.74 -5.54 -1.87
CA ASP A 138 -2.20 -4.56 -0.94
C ASP A 138 -1.16 -3.73 -1.71
N ILE A 139 -1.52 -2.50 -2.10
CA ILE A 139 -0.59 -1.61 -2.82
C ILE A 139 0.47 -1.09 -1.81
N ASP A 140 1.29 -1.99 -1.29
CA ASP A 140 2.23 -1.72 -0.21
C ASP A 140 3.26 -0.71 -0.69
N LYS A 141 3.44 0.34 0.13
CA LYS A 141 4.39 1.43 -0.12
C LYS A 141 4.16 2.11 -1.48
N ALA A 142 2.90 2.12 -1.93
CA ALA A 142 2.51 2.84 -3.13
C ALA A 142 2.94 4.30 -3.06
N TYR A 143 3.35 4.84 -4.19
CA TYR A 143 3.71 6.24 -4.30
C TYR A 143 3.30 6.84 -5.64
N ILE A 144 3.12 8.16 -5.63
CA ILE A 144 2.79 8.95 -6.81
C ILE A 144 3.57 10.28 -6.75
N ILE A 145 4.26 10.60 -7.83
CA ILE A 145 4.98 11.86 -8.00
C ILE A 145 4.20 12.73 -8.98
N LEU A 146 3.86 13.93 -8.55
CA LEU A 146 3.09 14.91 -9.28
C LEU A 146 3.98 16.02 -9.84
N GLY A 147 3.66 16.45 -11.05
CA GLY A 147 4.20 17.64 -11.68
C GLY A 147 3.15 18.74 -11.70
N ARG A 148 3.56 19.96 -11.38
CA ARG A 148 2.71 21.15 -11.48
C ARG A 148 2.46 21.49 -12.95
N LYS A 149 1.22 21.87 -13.28
CA LYS A 149 0.86 22.46 -14.58
C LYS A 149 1.12 23.97 -14.55
N GLN A 150 1.37 24.58 -15.71
CA GLN A 150 1.90 25.96 -15.85
C GLN A 150 1.10 27.05 -15.10
N ASN A 151 -0.19 26.84 -14.82
CA ASN A 151 -1.07 27.80 -14.16
C ASN A 151 -1.48 27.41 -12.73
N SER A 152 -0.77 26.46 -12.10
CA SER A 152 -1.04 26.01 -10.74
C SER A 152 -0.29 26.83 -9.69
N TYR A 153 -0.99 27.71 -8.99
CA TYR A 153 -0.42 28.56 -7.93
C TYR A 153 -0.65 28.05 -6.50
N ARG A 154 -1.37 26.93 -6.33
CA ARG A 154 -1.70 26.39 -5.00
C ARG A 154 -0.46 25.81 -4.29
N PRO A 155 -0.38 25.86 -2.96
CA PRO A 155 0.68 25.18 -2.19
C PRO A 155 0.69 23.67 -2.43
N ASP A 156 1.86 23.02 -2.28
CA ASP A 156 2.01 21.58 -2.54
C ASP A 156 1.02 20.73 -1.73
N ASP A 157 0.82 21.06 -0.45
CA ASP A 157 -0.08 20.31 0.43
C ASP A 157 -1.53 20.35 -0.04
N GLU A 158 -1.98 21.48 -0.58
CA GLU A 158 -3.32 21.59 -1.13
C GLU A 158 -3.50 20.80 -2.42
N LEU A 159 -2.48 20.80 -3.29
CA LEU A 159 -2.48 20.03 -4.52
C LEU A 159 -2.52 18.53 -4.23
N ILE A 160 -1.65 18.09 -3.32
CA ILE A 160 -1.57 16.70 -2.85
C ILE A 160 -2.91 16.29 -2.25
N ALA A 161 -3.48 17.08 -1.34
CA ALA A 161 -4.77 16.77 -0.72
C ALA A 161 -5.91 16.69 -1.74
N SER A 162 -5.96 17.62 -2.71
CA SER A 162 -6.96 17.61 -3.77
C SER A 162 -6.86 16.36 -4.65
N TYR A 163 -5.64 16.00 -5.06
CA TYR A 163 -5.39 14.80 -5.86
C TYR A 163 -5.72 13.52 -5.08
N LYS A 164 -5.30 13.43 -3.81
CA LYS A 164 -5.63 12.29 -2.94
C LYS A 164 -7.13 12.12 -2.77
N GLY A 165 -7.88 13.21 -2.61
CA GLY A 165 -9.33 13.19 -2.55
C GLY A 165 -9.98 12.58 -3.80
N THR A 166 -9.54 13.00 -5.00
CA THR A 166 -10.05 12.41 -6.24
C THR A 166 -9.69 10.93 -6.37
N LEU A 167 -8.44 10.56 -6.07
CA LEU A 167 -8.01 9.17 -6.15
C LEU A 167 -8.81 8.28 -5.17
N TRP A 168 -9.16 8.79 -3.98
CA TRP A 168 -9.97 8.08 -2.99
C TRP A 168 -11.37 7.73 -3.52
N ASP A 169 -11.97 8.63 -4.28
CA ASP A 169 -13.34 8.48 -4.78
C ASP A 169 -13.45 7.55 -5.99
N THR A 170 -12.32 7.23 -6.65
CA THR A 170 -12.32 6.55 -7.95
C THR A 170 -11.77 5.13 -7.90
N VAL A 171 -10.86 4.84 -6.97
CA VAL A 171 -10.21 3.51 -6.86
C VAL A 171 -11.22 2.43 -6.51
N ASP A 172 -11.27 1.38 -7.35
CA ASP A 172 -12.08 0.19 -7.09
C ASP A 172 -11.47 -0.67 -5.98
N GLN A 173 -12.01 -0.54 -4.77
CA GLN A 173 -11.49 -1.22 -3.60
C GLN A 173 -11.67 -2.75 -3.61
N ARG A 174 -12.47 -3.27 -4.53
CA ARG A 174 -12.64 -4.72 -4.69
C ARG A 174 -11.41 -5.36 -5.35
N ILE A 175 -10.61 -4.57 -6.06
CA ILE A 175 -9.36 -4.98 -6.72
C ILE A 175 -8.15 -4.51 -5.90
N LEU A 176 -8.21 -3.25 -5.45
CA LEU A 176 -7.11 -2.56 -4.79
C LEU A 176 -7.46 -2.23 -3.35
N SER A 177 -6.84 -2.91 -2.39
CA SER A 177 -6.96 -2.51 -0.98
C SER A 177 -5.97 -1.38 -0.71
N LEU A 178 -6.48 -0.24 -0.23
CA LEU A 178 -5.72 0.93 0.18
C LEU A 178 -5.17 0.78 1.62
N ASN A 179 -4.60 -0.39 1.86
CA ASN A 179 -4.21 -0.89 3.16
C ASN A 179 -3.03 -0.12 3.76
N ASN A 180 -3.31 0.79 4.70
CA ASN A 180 -2.87 0.71 6.10
C ASN A 180 -3.67 1.73 6.92
N GLU A 181 -3.52 1.68 8.25
CA GLU A 181 -4.02 2.62 9.28
C GLU A 181 -3.78 4.13 9.02
N ASN A 182 -3.25 4.56 7.86
CA ASN A 182 -3.14 5.94 7.38
C ASN A 182 -2.55 6.05 5.93
N THR A 183 -2.29 4.94 5.22
CA THR A 183 -1.50 4.97 3.96
C THR A 183 -2.37 4.84 2.72
N PHE A 184 -2.93 5.96 2.32
CA PHE A 184 -3.04 6.22 0.89
C PHE A 184 -1.65 6.17 0.24
N PRO A 185 -1.49 5.94 -1.09
CA PRO A 185 -0.20 6.13 -1.74
C PRO A 185 0.47 7.41 -1.25
N GLU A 186 1.76 7.35 -0.97
CA GLU A 186 2.51 8.53 -0.61
C GLU A 186 2.59 9.43 -1.85
N VAL A 187 1.98 10.60 -1.77
CA VAL A 187 1.88 11.53 -2.91
C VAL A 187 2.74 12.74 -2.61
N TYR A 188 3.67 13.02 -3.52
CA TYR A 188 4.53 14.19 -3.48
C TYR A 188 4.42 14.97 -4.78
N THR A 189 4.52 16.28 -4.72
CA THR A 189 5.00 17.03 -5.89
C THR A 189 6.50 16.81 -6.01
N ILE A 190 7.04 16.85 -7.24
CA ILE A 190 8.48 16.66 -7.46
C ILE A 190 9.33 17.68 -6.68
N ASP A 191 8.85 18.92 -6.57
CA ASP A 191 9.52 19.98 -5.80
C ASP A 191 9.55 19.67 -4.31
N LYS A 192 8.40 19.27 -3.72
CA LYS A 192 8.32 18.89 -2.31
C LYS A 192 9.18 17.66 -2.01
N MET A 193 9.24 16.71 -2.93
CA MET A 193 10.08 15.53 -2.82
C MET A 193 11.56 15.92 -2.74
N PHE A 194 12.05 16.75 -3.67
CA PHE A 194 13.45 17.19 -3.65
C PHE A 194 13.77 18.06 -2.44
N HIS A 195 12.88 18.97 -2.05
CA HIS A 195 13.07 19.77 -0.85
C HIS A 195 13.16 18.90 0.41
N THR A 196 12.30 17.89 0.54
CA THR A 196 12.34 16.95 1.67
C THR A 196 13.66 16.17 1.70
N LEU A 197 14.14 15.75 0.53
CA LEU A 197 15.44 15.07 0.40
C LEU A 197 16.60 15.97 0.87
N ASP A 198 16.61 17.24 0.45
CA ASP A 198 17.64 18.21 0.84
C ASP A 198 17.66 18.45 2.37
N VAL A 199 16.49 18.53 3.00
CA VAL A 199 16.36 18.65 4.46
C VAL A 199 16.96 17.42 5.16
N LEU A 200 16.62 16.22 4.69
CA LEU A 200 17.11 14.97 5.27
C LEU A 200 18.62 14.81 5.08
N ASP A 201 19.17 15.20 3.92
CA ASP A 201 20.61 15.19 3.66
C ASP A 201 21.35 16.19 4.56
N SER A 202 20.83 17.41 4.70
CA SER A 202 21.37 18.42 5.61
C SER A 202 21.45 17.91 7.05
N LEU A 203 20.37 17.32 7.55
CA LEU A 203 20.33 16.71 8.87
C LEU A 203 21.33 15.56 8.99
N THR A 204 21.41 14.69 7.98
CA THR A 204 22.34 13.55 7.94
C THR A 204 23.80 14.00 8.08
N HIS A 205 24.19 15.06 7.38
CA HIS A 205 25.52 15.67 7.51
C HIS A 205 25.73 16.35 8.88
N LYS A 206 24.74 17.13 9.35
CA LYS A 206 24.79 17.84 10.63
C LYS A 206 25.06 16.88 11.80
N VAL A 207 24.48 15.69 11.76
CA VAL A 207 24.65 14.67 12.80
C VAL A 207 25.82 13.71 12.54
N GLY A 208 26.53 13.87 11.42
CA GLY A 208 27.74 13.13 11.06
C GLY A 208 27.54 11.67 10.68
N LEU A 209 26.31 11.26 10.31
CA LEU A 209 26.00 9.89 9.89
C LEU A 209 26.53 9.57 8.48
N ASP A 210 26.79 10.60 7.69
CA ASP A 210 27.37 10.51 6.34
C ASP A 210 28.80 9.93 6.31
N LYS A 211 29.48 9.87 7.46
CA LYS A 211 30.81 9.27 7.57
C LYS A 211 30.81 7.74 7.38
N ASP A 212 29.67 7.09 7.61
CA ASP A 212 29.52 5.63 7.58
C ASP A 212 28.72 5.16 6.35
N ILE A 213 28.69 5.96 5.28
CA ILE A 213 27.90 5.69 4.07
C ILE A 213 28.14 4.27 3.52
N GLU A 214 29.39 3.84 3.36
CA GLU A 214 29.69 2.51 2.81
C GLU A 214 29.23 1.36 3.73
N TYR A 215 29.30 1.55 5.05
CA TYR A 215 28.80 0.57 6.01
C TYR A 215 27.28 0.36 5.84
N PHE A 216 26.51 1.44 5.78
CA PHE A 216 25.06 1.35 5.62
C PHE A 216 24.63 0.87 4.23
N LYS A 217 25.38 1.21 3.17
CA LYS A 217 25.15 0.62 1.83
C LYS A 217 25.29 -0.90 1.85
N GLN A 218 26.31 -1.43 2.52
CA GLN A 218 26.50 -2.87 2.65
C GLN A 218 25.33 -3.51 3.41
N LYS A 219 24.96 -2.96 4.57
CA LYS A 219 23.79 -3.45 5.31
C LYS A 219 22.53 -3.48 4.47
N ARG A 220 22.27 -2.42 3.71
CA ARG A 220 21.12 -2.35 2.80
C ARG A 220 21.03 -3.49 1.79
N LEU A 221 22.17 -3.93 1.26
CA LEU A 221 22.23 -4.96 0.23
C LEU A 221 22.12 -6.40 0.78
N TYR A 222 22.44 -6.60 2.06
CA TYR A 222 22.69 -7.94 2.61
C TYR A 222 21.91 -8.27 3.88
N ASP A 223 21.45 -7.29 4.63
CA ASP A 223 20.75 -7.51 5.91
C ASP A 223 19.23 -7.59 5.70
N ILE A 224 18.65 -8.71 6.16
CA ILE A 224 17.22 -9.03 6.05
C ILE A 224 16.48 -8.89 7.38
N ASN A 225 17.15 -8.48 8.45
CA ASN A 225 16.51 -8.20 9.72
C ASN A 225 16.14 -6.72 9.77
N PRO A 226 14.85 -6.36 9.88
CA PRO A 226 14.42 -4.97 9.82
C PRO A 226 15.11 -4.02 10.78
N VAL A 227 15.41 -4.48 12.00
CA VAL A 227 16.01 -3.62 13.03
C VAL A 227 17.48 -3.35 12.74
N THR A 228 18.25 -4.37 12.35
CA THR A 228 19.68 -4.20 12.06
C THR A 228 19.93 -3.57 10.70
N ALA A 229 19.05 -3.85 9.74
CA ALA A 229 19.09 -3.27 8.40
C ALA A 229 18.69 -1.77 8.43
N GLY A 230 17.71 -1.41 9.25
CA GLY A 230 17.26 -0.02 9.47
C GLY A 230 18.10 0.78 10.48
N GLU A 231 19.30 0.32 10.86
CA GLU A 231 20.13 0.97 11.88
C GLU A 231 20.40 2.45 11.57
N PHE A 232 20.66 2.80 10.31
CA PHE A 232 20.81 4.20 9.90
C PHE A 232 19.58 5.02 10.27
N ASN A 233 18.39 4.56 9.89
CA ASN A 233 17.13 5.26 10.13
C ASN A 233 16.85 5.39 11.64
N ILE A 234 17.20 4.37 12.44
CA ILE A 234 17.08 4.42 13.91
C ILE A 234 17.99 5.50 14.48
N LYS A 235 19.28 5.53 14.09
CA LYS A 235 20.23 6.56 14.54
C LYS A 235 19.78 7.96 14.11
N PHE A 236 19.35 8.10 12.86
CA PHE A 236 18.80 9.34 12.34
C PHE A 236 17.59 9.80 13.17
N ALA A 237 16.64 8.91 13.46
CA ALA A 237 15.46 9.22 14.26
C ALA A 237 15.79 9.59 15.72
N GLN A 238 16.84 9.02 16.30
CA GLN A 238 17.33 9.38 17.64
C GLN A 238 17.94 10.79 17.66
N MET A 239 18.62 11.18 16.59
CA MET A 239 19.30 12.48 16.48
C MET A 239 18.40 13.59 15.90
N ASN A 240 17.30 13.24 15.23
CA ASN A 240 16.31 14.19 14.74
C ASN A 240 15.48 14.76 15.90
N ASP A 241 15.73 16.03 16.21
CA ASP A 241 15.01 16.79 17.25
C ASP A 241 13.61 17.26 16.82
N GLN A 242 13.21 16.98 15.57
CA GLN A 242 11.93 17.33 14.96
C GLN A 242 11.70 18.82 14.69
N SER A 243 12.75 19.64 14.76
CA SER A 243 12.68 21.06 14.45
C SER A 243 12.45 21.33 12.95
N GLU A 244 13.09 20.55 12.08
CA GLU A 244 13.04 20.70 10.62
C GLU A 244 12.06 19.71 9.97
N ILE A 245 11.96 18.49 10.50
CA ILE A 245 11.13 17.42 9.94
C ILE A 245 10.66 16.45 11.03
N SER A 246 9.37 16.13 11.06
CA SER A 246 8.86 15.14 12.03
C SER A 246 9.43 13.75 11.77
N LYS A 247 9.66 12.97 12.83
CA LYS A 247 10.14 11.59 12.72
C LYS A 247 9.22 10.69 11.89
N VAL A 248 7.91 10.86 12.08
CA VAL A 248 6.88 10.13 11.31
C VAL A 248 6.98 10.45 9.81
N TYR A 249 7.12 11.72 9.45
CA TYR A 249 7.24 12.12 8.06
C TYR A 249 8.56 11.63 7.44
N ALA A 250 9.69 11.75 8.14
CA ALA A 250 10.98 11.23 7.69
C ALA A 250 10.93 9.70 7.49
N LYS A 251 10.27 8.97 8.38
CA LYS A 251 10.01 7.53 8.24
C LYS A 251 9.19 7.22 7.00
N ASN A 252 8.06 7.89 6.77
CA ASN A 252 7.23 7.65 5.60
C ASN A 252 7.96 8.00 4.29
N PHE A 253 8.75 9.09 4.32
CA PHE A 253 9.61 9.45 3.21
C PHE A 253 10.68 8.38 2.94
N ALA A 254 11.24 7.73 3.97
CA ALA A 254 12.15 6.59 3.86
C ALA A 254 11.52 5.38 3.14
N TYR A 255 10.26 5.05 3.44
CA TYR A 255 9.52 4.00 2.70
C TYR A 255 9.37 4.35 1.22
N PHE A 256 9.06 5.62 0.93
CA PHE A 256 8.90 6.12 -0.43
C PHE A 256 10.22 6.09 -1.24
N ILE A 257 11.30 6.67 -0.70
CA ILE A 257 12.59 6.76 -1.38
C ILE A 257 13.14 5.39 -1.75
N GLU A 258 12.98 4.40 -0.88
CA GLU A 258 13.45 3.03 -1.13
C GLU A 258 12.70 2.39 -2.29
N SER A 259 11.39 2.61 -2.38
CA SER A 259 10.55 2.11 -3.48
C SER A 259 11.00 2.68 -4.83
N VAL A 260 11.28 3.99 -4.88
CA VAL A 260 11.78 4.65 -6.10
C VAL A 260 13.18 4.19 -6.45
N ARG A 261 14.10 4.20 -5.47
CA ARG A 261 15.50 3.84 -5.65
C ARG A 261 15.67 2.42 -6.15
N ASP A 262 14.87 1.49 -5.63
CA ASP A 262 14.93 0.06 -5.95
C ASP A 262 14.04 -0.29 -7.17
N GLY A 263 13.69 0.71 -7.98
CA GLY A 263 13.11 0.54 -9.32
C GLY A 263 11.66 0.06 -9.33
N LYS A 264 10.90 0.25 -8.25
CA LYS A 264 9.50 -0.15 -8.17
C LYS A 264 8.61 0.84 -8.89
N ILE A 265 8.68 0.86 -10.23
CA ILE A 265 7.98 1.81 -11.10
C ILE A 265 6.89 1.08 -11.87
N ALA A 266 5.64 1.52 -11.70
CA ALA A 266 4.47 1.03 -12.44
C ALA A 266 4.14 1.92 -13.66
N TYR A 267 4.42 3.22 -13.55
CA TYR A 267 4.18 4.22 -14.58
C TYR A 267 5.22 5.34 -14.52
N THR A 268 5.64 5.82 -15.68
CA THR A 268 6.35 7.09 -15.84
C THR A 268 5.83 7.83 -17.07
N VAL A 269 5.81 9.17 -17.01
CA VAL A 269 5.43 10.02 -18.14
C VAL A 269 6.48 10.01 -19.25
N ASP A 270 7.76 9.94 -18.87
CA ASP A 270 8.91 9.80 -19.76
C ASP A 270 10.14 9.31 -18.98
N ASN A 271 11.21 8.96 -19.70
CA ASN A 271 12.46 8.49 -19.10
C ASN A 271 13.30 9.62 -18.50
N ASP A 272 13.10 10.87 -18.92
CA ASP A 272 13.89 12.00 -18.44
C ASP A 272 13.56 12.31 -16.98
N ILE A 273 12.28 12.23 -16.60
CA ILE A 273 11.86 12.33 -15.20
C ILE A 273 12.53 11.27 -14.34
N VAL A 274 12.54 10.02 -14.80
CA VAL A 274 13.16 8.90 -14.08
C VAL A 274 14.65 9.18 -13.85
N ASN A 275 15.36 9.62 -14.89
CA ASN A 275 16.78 9.97 -14.81
C ASN A 275 17.04 11.13 -13.83
N VAL A 276 16.23 12.20 -13.90
CA VAL A 276 16.37 13.36 -13.00
C VAL A 276 16.17 12.95 -11.54
N ILE A 277 15.18 12.10 -11.26
CA ILE A 277 14.93 11.61 -9.91
C ILE A 277 16.11 10.75 -9.46
N HIS A 278 16.51 9.74 -10.23
CA HIS A 278 17.63 8.87 -9.88
C HIS A 278 18.94 9.64 -9.69
N ASP A 279 19.23 10.65 -10.51
CA ASP A 279 20.41 11.50 -10.35
C ASP A 279 20.42 12.25 -9.02
N ARG A 280 19.25 12.68 -8.54
CA ARG A 280 19.11 13.33 -7.23
C ARG A 280 19.28 12.32 -6.10
N LEU A 281 18.69 11.12 -6.22
CA LEU A 281 18.85 10.06 -5.22
C LEU A 281 20.30 9.58 -5.13
N ASN A 282 20.98 9.46 -6.27
CA ASN A 282 22.38 9.05 -6.37
C ASN A 282 23.35 10.06 -5.75
N LYS A 283 22.91 11.29 -5.47
CA LYS A 283 23.71 12.32 -4.78
C LYS A 283 23.32 12.51 -3.31
N SER A 284 22.27 11.81 -2.84
CA SER A 284 21.71 12.00 -1.50
C SER A 284 22.27 10.99 -0.48
N PRO A 285 23.09 11.40 0.49
CA PRO A 285 23.56 10.48 1.54
C PRO A 285 22.41 9.79 2.28
N PHE A 286 21.30 10.49 2.56
CA PHE A 286 20.14 9.87 3.19
C PHE A 286 19.56 8.73 2.33
N ALA A 287 19.35 8.96 1.03
CA ALA A 287 18.80 7.95 0.13
C ALA A 287 19.69 6.70 -0.02
N TRP A 288 21.02 6.88 0.03
CA TRP A 288 21.96 5.76 -0.04
C TRP A 288 21.93 4.89 1.22
N MET A 289 21.73 5.49 2.39
CA MET A 289 21.81 4.79 3.68
C MET A 289 20.46 4.29 4.20
N SER A 290 19.34 4.91 3.81
CA SER A 290 18.00 4.51 4.24
C SER A 290 17.67 3.07 3.85
N ASN A 291 17.20 2.29 4.83
CA ASN A 291 16.76 0.91 4.61
C ASN A 291 15.71 0.43 5.63
N VAL A 292 14.52 1.02 5.60
CA VAL A 292 13.38 0.61 6.43
C VAL A 292 12.60 -0.57 5.85
N THR A 293 12.71 -0.84 4.55
CA THR A 293 11.94 -1.87 3.84
C THR A 293 12.71 -3.12 3.45
N GLN A 294 14.05 -3.04 3.43
CA GLN A 294 14.93 -4.10 2.94
C GLN A 294 14.61 -4.60 1.52
N MET A 295 13.98 -3.77 0.66
CA MET A 295 13.57 -4.16 -0.69
C MET A 295 14.73 -4.76 -1.50
N GLY A 296 15.86 -4.06 -1.57
CA GLY A 296 17.05 -4.56 -2.27
C GLY A 296 17.57 -5.91 -1.75
N ALA A 297 17.56 -6.13 -0.42
CA ALA A 297 17.99 -7.40 0.17
C ALA A 297 17.02 -8.54 -0.14
N HIS A 298 15.71 -8.28 -0.06
CA HIS A 298 14.66 -9.25 -0.41
C HIS A 298 14.70 -9.63 -1.90
N GLU A 299 14.84 -8.65 -2.79
CA GLU A 299 14.95 -8.88 -4.23
C GLU A 299 16.20 -9.70 -4.58
N ARG A 300 17.34 -9.38 -3.96
CA ARG A 300 18.56 -10.19 -4.12
C ARG A 300 18.35 -11.62 -3.65
N GLN A 301 17.71 -11.84 -2.51
CA GLN A 301 17.42 -13.20 -2.02
C GLN A 301 16.53 -13.98 -2.99
N ILE A 302 15.51 -13.33 -3.56
CA ILE A 302 14.65 -13.92 -4.59
C ILE A 302 15.48 -14.31 -5.81
N ASN A 303 16.27 -13.37 -6.34
CA ASN A 303 17.10 -13.58 -7.54
C ASN A 303 18.21 -14.62 -7.34
N THR A 304 18.72 -14.78 -6.11
CA THR A 304 19.76 -15.78 -5.76
C THR A 304 19.18 -17.11 -5.29
N GLY A 305 17.85 -17.21 -5.19
CA GLY A 305 17.17 -18.45 -4.82
C GLY A 305 17.25 -18.84 -3.33
N MET A 306 17.61 -17.92 -2.44
CA MET A 306 17.59 -18.15 -0.97
C MET A 306 16.15 -18.37 -0.46
N LYS A 307 15.99 -19.22 0.57
CA LYS A 307 14.74 -19.97 0.82
C LYS A 307 13.74 -19.30 1.78
N ASP A 308 14.12 -18.27 2.52
CA ASP A 308 13.34 -17.82 3.69
C ASP A 308 12.15 -16.91 3.34
N ILE A 309 12.13 -16.31 2.14
CA ILE A 309 10.99 -15.55 1.59
C ILE A 309 10.03 -16.49 0.81
N LYS A 310 10.46 -17.73 0.52
CA LYS A 310 9.82 -18.57 -0.50
C LYS A 310 8.53 -19.26 -0.06
N GLN A 311 8.24 -19.49 1.23
CA GLN A 311 7.06 -20.33 1.56
C GLN A 311 5.73 -19.63 1.26
N LYS A 312 5.55 -18.34 1.58
CA LYS A 312 4.31 -17.62 1.23
C LYS A 312 4.10 -17.58 -0.29
N LEU A 313 5.16 -17.32 -1.06
CA LEU A 313 5.11 -17.31 -2.52
C LEU A 313 4.82 -18.71 -3.10
N ARG A 314 5.52 -19.76 -2.63
CA ARG A 314 5.26 -21.15 -3.04
C ARG A 314 3.87 -21.64 -2.65
N ALA A 315 3.41 -21.29 -1.45
CA ALA A 315 2.07 -21.64 -1.01
C ALA A 315 1.04 -21.01 -1.96
N ARG A 316 1.24 -19.77 -2.39
CA ARG A 316 0.40 -19.11 -3.39
C ARG A 316 0.49 -19.77 -4.77
N GLU A 317 1.63 -20.31 -5.19
CA GLU A 317 1.70 -21.14 -6.41
C GLU A 317 0.79 -22.38 -6.28
N HIS A 318 0.87 -23.10 -5.16
CA HIS A 318 -0.01 -24.24 -4.89
C HIS A 318 -1.49 -23.85 -4.78
N LEU A 319 -1.80 -22.65 -4.27
CA LEU A 319 -3.17 -22.12 -4.23
C LEU A 319 -3.80 -22.08 -5.62
N VAL A 320 -3.02 -21.67 -6.65
CA VAL A 320 -3.53 -21.60 -8.03
C VAL A 320 -3.95 -22.98 -8.54
N ASP A 321 -3.14 -23.98 -8.25
CA ASP A 321 -3.37 -25.37 -8.68
C ASP A 321 -4.55 -25.98 -7.90
N GLU A 322 -4.53 -25.86 -6.57
CA GLU A 322 -5.55 -26.43 -5.69
C GLU A 322 -6.93 -25.79 -5.88
N PHE A 323 -6.99 -24.46 -6.08
CA PHE A 323 -8.26 -23.74 -6.14
C PHE A 323 -9.20 -24.29 -7.22
N ASN A 324 -8.66 -24.58 -8.41
CA ASN A 324 -9.46 -25.12 -9.51
C ASN A 324 -9.93 -26.56 -9.29
N MET A 325 -9.30 -27.30 -8.36
CA MET A 325 -9.67 -28.66 -8.00
C MET A 325 -10.71 -28.72 -6.87
N TRP A 326 -10.91 -27.62 -6.14
CA TRP A 326 -11.87 -27.55 -5.05
C TRP A 326 -13.31 -27.50 -5.54
N ASN A 327 -14.22 -28.00 -4.70
CA ASN A 327 -15.66 -27.84 -4.93
C ASN A 327 -16.11 -26.37 -4.75
N GLU A 328 -17.33 -26.07 -5.20
CA GLU A 328 -17.86 -24.71 -5.24
C GLU A 328 -17.93 -24.05 -3.84
N ASP A 329 -18.21 -24.82 -2.79
CA ASP A 329 -18.26 -24.29 -1.42
C ASP A 329 -16.90 -23.85 -0.92
N VAL A 330 -15.87 -24.67 -1.15
CA VAL A 330 -14.50 -24.36 -0.71
C VAL A 330 -13.91 -23.20 -1.52
N GLN A 331 -14.20 -23.13 -2.83
CA GLN A 331 -13.83 -21.96 -3.65
C GLN A 331 -14.51 -20.69 -3.13
N PHE A 332 -15.80 -20.77 -2.81
CA PHE A 332 -16.54 -19.66 -2.25
C PHE A 332 -15.99 -19.21 -0.90
N ASP A 333 -15.69 -20.14 0.00
CA ASP A 333 -15.16 -19.81 1.33
C ASP A 333 -13.79 -19.10 1.23
N LEU A 334 -12.91 -19.50 0.31
CA LEU A 334 -11.67 -18.76 0.06
C LEU A 334 -11.96 -17.33 -0.42
N VAL A 335 -12.79 -17.18 -1.46
CA VAL A 335 -13.09 -15.86 -2.04
C VAL A 335 -13.77 -14.95 -1.02
N LYS A 336 -14.68 -15.52 -0.21
CA LYS A 336 -15.29 -14.84 0.93
C LYS A 336 -14.22 -14.37 1.91
N ASP A 337 -13.28 -15.22 2.31
CA ASP A 337 -12.22 -14.87 3.25
C ASP A 337 -11.28 -13.78 2.70
N LEU A 338 -10.94 -13.84 1.41
CA LEU A 338 -10.19 -12.80 0.70
C LEU A 338 -10.91 -11.45 0.79
N VAL A 339 -12.21 -11.41 0.45
CA VAL A 339 -13.03 -10.19 0.46
C VAL A 339 -13.27 -9.69 1.90
N LYS A 340 -13.47 -10.58 2.87
CA LYS A 340 -13.70 -10.23 4.29
C LYS A 340 -12.44 -9.81 5.03
N SER A 341 -11.25 -10.07 4.50
CA SER A 341 -9.98 -9.82 5.18
C SER A 341 -9.85 -8.39 5.74
N VAL A 342 -10.37 -7.38 5.04
CA VAL A 342 -10.40 -5.96 5.45
C VAL A 342 -11.26 -5.68 6.68
N SER A 343 -12.18 -6.58 7.03
CA SER A 343 -12.99 -6.49 8.25
C SER A 343 -12.33 -7.16 9.46
N LYS A 344 -11.21 -7.87 9.26
CA LYS A 344 -10.55 -8.71 10.28
C LYS A 344 -11.51 -9.75 10.89
N ASP A 345 -12.46 -10.25 10.09
CA ASP A 345 -13.51 -11.23 10.44
C ASP A 345 -13.55 -12.41 9.43
N GLN A 346 -12.45 -12.64 8.71
CA GLN A 346 -12.26 -13.78 7.82
C GLN A 346 -12.00 -15.07 8.60
N GLY A 347 -12.29 -16.21 7.96
CA GLY A 347 -11.90 -17.53 8.45
C GLY A 347 -10.38 -17.73 8.47
N LEU A 348 -9.94 -18.77 9.19
CA LEU A 348 -8.52 -19.14 9.31
C LEU A 348 -8.15 -20.39 8.49
N GLN A 349 -9.11 -20.95 7.74
CA GLN A 349 -8.94 -22.21 7.00
C GLN A 349 -7.80 -22.12 5.97
N PHE A 350 -7.64 -20.96 5.33
CA PHE A 350 -6.72 -20.76 4.21
C PHE A 350 -5.42 -20.06 4.63
N ASP A 351 -5.19 -19.84 5.92
CA ASP A 351 -4.03 -19.13 6.48
C ASP A 351 -2.68 -19.62 5.96
N LYS A 352 -2.57 -20.91 5.61
CA LYS A 352 -1.33 -21.50 5.07
C LYS A 352 -0.83 -20.80 3.79
N TYR A 353 -1.71 -20.14 3.03
CA TYR A 353 -1.37 -19.42 1.78
C TYR A 353 -0.94 -17.96 1.99
N PHE A 354 -1.00 -17.50 3.23
CA PHE A 354 -1.13 -16.09 3.59
C PHE A 354 -0.15 -15.69 4.70
N ARG A 355 0.31 -16.66 5.49
CA ARG A 355 1.31 -16.48 6.55
C ARG A 355 2.74 -16.42 5.99
N ASN A 356 3.54 -15.56 6.58
CA ASN A 356 5.00 -15.56 6.42
C ASN A 356 5.62 -16.60 7.37
N ASP A 357 6.83 -17.08 7.05
CA ASP A 357 7.59 -18.06 7.85
C ASP A 357 8.14 -17.52 9.18
N ASP A 358 8.12 -16.20 9.29
CA ASP A 358 8.89 -15.41 10.21
C ASP A 358 7.96 -14.37 10.86
N ASP A 359 8.31 -13.92 12.07
CA ASP A 359 7.61 -12.82 12.75
C ASP A 359 7.96 -11.44 12.15
N ILE A 360 7.78 -11.32 10.83
CA ILE A 360 8.09 -10.12 10.05
C ILE A 360 7.31 -8.94 10.64
N ALA A 361 6.05 -9.18 10.98
CA ALA A 361 5.17 -8.19 11.59
C ALA A 361 5.75 -7.65 12.90
N GLU A 362 6.13 -8.50 13.86
CA GLU A 362 6.73 -8.03 15.11
C GLU A 362 8.05 -7.28 14.85
N ARG A 363 8.88 -7.74 13.91
CA ARG A 363 10.15 -7.08 13.61
C ARG A 363 9.96 -5.69 13.00
N TYR A 364 9.00 -5.52 12.10
CA TYR A 364 8.62 -4.22 11.55
C TYR A 364 7.94 -3.33 12.61
N ASP A 365 7.14 -3.88 13.52
CA ASP A 365 6.58 -3.13 14.65
C ASP A 365 7.68 -2.60 15.57
N ARG A 366 8.67 -3.43 15.91
CA ARG A 366 9.84 -3.02 16.71
C ARG A 366 10.68 -1.95 16.01
N LEU A 367 10.85 -2.04 14.69
CA LEU A 367 11.50 -1.00 13.91
C LEU A 367 10.68 0.30 13.99
N ASN A 368 9.39 0.25 13.68
CA ASN A 368 8.51 1.41 13.65
C ASN A 368 8.44 2.14 14.99
N ILE A 369 8.49 1.43 16.12
CA ILE A 369 8.57 2.03 17.47
C ILE A 369 9.84 2.86 17.66
N GLN A 370 10.97 2.41 17.10
CA GLN A 370 12.26 3.11 17.23
C GLN A 370 12.41 4.31 16.28
N LEU A 371 11.58 4.37 15.24
CA LEU A 371 11.60 5.45 14.23
C LEU A 371 10.73 6.66 14.59
N VAL A 372 9.96 6.63 15.70
CA VAL A 372 8.97 7.65 16.07
C VAL A 372 9.26 8.29 17.41
#